data_AF-A0A936W8V8-F1
#
_entry.id   AF-A0A936W8V8-F1
#
_cell.length_a   1.000
_cell.length_b   1.000
_cell.length_c   1.000
_cell.angle_alpha   90.00
_cell.angle_beta   90.00
_cell.angle_gamma   90.00
#
_symmetry.space_group_name_H-M   'P 1'
#
loop_
_entity.id
_entity.type
_entity.pdbx_description
1 polymer ?
#
loop_
_entity_poly.entity_id
_entity_poly.type
_entity_poly.pdbx_seq_one_letter_code
_entity_poly.pdbx_strand_id
1 'polypeptide(L)'
;MRVITMGLIALAFMACSTAPSAPGEAEAAAQGSGKTYTEGTDYLVLKRVRAMDPSGLAQPVEAYSVLVPRDWVADGGITWKLGGPCPIEVVHNRFTAKSPDGAYRFDFYPTQQWDWNDDAQMRYALQDPAQRRCTIAEPMDASTFLKAAMAQEIGAEVVSVDAPEYLNAPLQAEAQRQQQQLASSGITNIEYRPSVAVATLRFPDGSSGMALCAITMQLTHMPNMITGGQMTAYSCQTTTKSSLKFPKGKEKEAENLFTTILKSFRANPEWTDALQRMFTNIGRMEQNGIAERQRIAHDAQTQIGEMQVRDWEGRQAEHDRTAEAWSQTIRGVDAWQDGQGGRVELMSGYENAWARPDGTYLLSNDPSFDPNVVLQENWQRLEKGR
;
A
#
# COMPACT_ATOMS: atom_id res chain seq x y z
N MET A 1 11.56 10.89 12.23
CA MET A 1 11.13 10.61 10.84
C MET A 1 9.63 10.81 10.81
N ARG A 2 9.17 11.87 10.14
CA ARG A 2 7.82 12.44 10.32
C ARG A 2 6.76 11.60 9.60
N VAL A 3 5.62 11.51 10.26
CA VAL A 3 4.41 10.74 9.99
C VAL A 3 3.98 10.84 8.52
N ILE A 4 3.98 9.72 7.80
CA ILE A 4 3.21 9.56 6.56
C ILE A 4 1.81 9.13 7.00
N THR A 5 0.95 10.11 7.23
CA THR A 5 -0.48 9.87 7.39
C THR A 5 -0.98 9.44 6.03
N MET A 6 -1.42 8.19 5.89
CA MET A 6 -2.28 7.79 4.76
C MET A 6 -3.47 8.75 4.77
N GLY A 7 -3.50 9.66 3.81
CA GLY A 7 -4.61 10.58 3.61
C GLY A 7 -5.81 9.77 3.14
N LEU A 8 -6.60 9.27 4.09
CA LEU A 8 -8.01 9.02 3.81
C LEU A 8 -8.65 10.38 3.57
N ILE A 9 -8.72 10.76 2.29
CA ILE A 9 -9.52 11.89 1.86
C ILE A 9 -10.96 11.50 2.16
N ALA A 10 -11.55 12.28 3.07
CA ALA A 10 -12.93 12.22 3.46
C ALA A 10 -13.84 12.13 2.23
N LEU A 11 -14.92 11.35 2.33
CA LEU A 11 -16.11 11.62 1.55
C LEU A 11 -16.55 13.06 1.87
N ALA A 12 -16.09 14.02 1.07
CA ALA A 12 -16.53 15.40 1.14
C ALA A 12 -17.95 15.49 0.56
N PHE A 13 -18.93 15.00 1.30
CA PHE A 13 -20.30 15.48 1.15
C PHE A 13 -20.33 16.87 1.80
N MET A 14 -20.33 17.92 0.97
CA MET A 14 -20.61 19.28 1.40
C MET A 14 -21.97 19.32 2.12
N ALA A 15 -21.94 19.29 3.45
CA ALA A 15 -23.07 19.63 4.29
C ALA A 15 -23.11 21.16 4.43
N CYS A 16 -23.89 21.83 3.59
CA CYS A 16 -24.33 23.19 3.91
C CYS A 16 -25.42 23.10 5.00
N SER A 17 -25.03 23.26 6.26
CA SER A 17 -25.95 23.53 7.36
C SER A 17 -25.80 24.98 7.82
N THR A 18 -26.85 25.78 7.60
CA THR A 18 -27.56 26.64 8.58
C THR A 18 -28.21 27.80 7.83
N ALA A 19 -29.55 27.76 7.70
CA ALA A 19 -30.35 28.96 7.50
C ALA A 19 -31.27 29.10 8.73
N PRO A 20 -31.33 30.29 9.37
CA PRO A 20 -32.19 30.51 10.52
C PRO A 20 -33.65 30.55 10.07
N SER A 21 -34.48 29.73 10.68
CA SER A 21 -35.94 29.72 10.51
C SER A 21 -36.56 30.91 11.23
N ALA A 22 -37.02 31.90 10.46
CA ALA A 22 -37.97 32.91 10.94
C ALA A 22 -39.41 32.42 10.67
N PRO A 23 -40.34 32.52 11.64
CA PRO A 23 -41.73 32.16 11.41
C PRO A 23 -42.43 33.32 10.68
N GLY A 24 -42.60 33.18 9.37
CA GLY A 24 -43.51 34.02 8.59
C GLY A 24 -44.88 33.35 8.52
N GLU A 25 -45.90 34.02 9.05
CA GLU A 25 -47.31 33.61 8.97
C GLU A 25 -47.71 33.36 7.51
N ALA A 26 -48.27 32.19 7.26
CA ALA A 26 -48.75 31.79 5.94
C ALA A 26 -50.06 32.51 5.62
N GLU A 27 -49.97 33.57 4.82
CA GLU A 27 -51.11 34.19 4.17
C GLU A 27 -51.69 33.20 3.15
N ALA A 28 -52.92 32.76 3.39
CA ALA A 28 -53.62 31.80 2.55
C ALA A 28 -53.89 32.40 1.16
N ALA A 29 -53.04 32.07 0.19
CA ALA A 29 -53.25 32.45 -1.19
C ALA A 29 -54.47 31.72 -1.77
N ALA A 30 -55.39 32.53 -2.29
CA ALA A 30 -56.67 32.14 -2.86
C ALA A 30 -56.55 31.14 -4.01
N GLN A 31 -57.61 30.32 -4.13
CA GLN A 31 -57.84 29.28 -5.11
C GLN A 31 -57.60 29.73 -6.55
N GLY A 32 -56.55 29.18 -7.17
CA GLY A 32 -56.35 29.20 -8.61
C GLY A 32 -57.14 28.08 -9.29
N SER A 33 -57.66 28.37 -10.49
CA SER A 33 -58.45 27.48 -11.35
C SER A 33 -57.92 26.04 -11.42
N GLY A 34 -58.84 25.08 -11.42
CA GLY A 34 -58.56 23.64 -11.32
C GLY A 34 -57.75 23.06 -12.48
N LYS A 35 -56.44 23.33 -12.51
CA LYS A 35 -55.48 22.58 -13.29
C LYS A 35 -55.23 21.26 -12.58
N THR A 36 -55.62 20.15 -13.20
CA THR A 36 -55.22 18.81 -12.73
C THR A 36 -53.73 18.64 -12.96
N TYR A 37 -52.96 18.51 -11.89
CA TYR A 37 -51.52 18.28 -11.97
C TYR A 37 -51.22 16.78 -12.09
N THR A 38 -50.28 16.43 -12.97
CA THR A 38 -49.87 15.03 -13.20
C THR A 38 -48.48 14.77 -12.62
N GLU A 39 -48.36 13.76 -11.76
CA GLU A 39 -47.07 13.33 -11.22
C GLU A 39 -46.15 12.80 -12.33
N GLY A 40 -44.84 13.09 -12.24
CA GLY A 40 -43.86 12.79 -13.28
C GLY A 40 -43.87 13.79 -14.44
N THR A 41 -44.88 14.66 -14.56
CA THR A 41 -44.94 15.72 -15.57
C THR A 41 -44.90 17.11 -14.96
N ASP A 42 -45.84 17.42 -14.06
CA ASP A 42 -45.94 18.73 -13.39
C ASP A 42 -45.21 18.76 -12.04
N TYR A 43 -45.12 17.61 -11.35
CA TYR A 43 -44.45 17.50 -10.04
C TYR A 43 -43.83 16.11 -9.86
N LEU A 44 -42.85 16.00 -8.95
CA LEU A 44 -42.20 14.74 -8.58
C LEU A 44 -42.35 14.51 -7.08
N VAL A 45 -42.82 13.33 -6.68
CA VAL A 45 -42.86 12.94 -5.27
C VAL A 45 -41.70 12.00 -4.97
N LEU A 46 -40.91 12.36 -3.98
CA LEU A 46 -39.72 11.62 -3.57
C LEU A 46 -39.94 10.91 -2.23
N LYS A 47 -39.33 9.75 -2.06
CA LYS A 47 -39.17 9.09 -0.76
C LYS A 47 -37.71 9.06 -0.35
N ARG A 48 -37.48 9.09 0.96
CA ARG A 48 -36.15 8.86 1.53
C ARG A 48 -35.88 7.37 1.64
N VAL A 49 -34.82 6.91 0.99
CA VAL A 49 -34.26 5.57 1.15
C VAL A 49 -33.01 5.66 2.03
N ARG A 50 -32.87 4.72 2.95
CA ARG A 50 -31.74 4.60 3.87
C ARG A 50 -30.88 3.42 3.44
N ALA A 51 -29.63 3.69 3.09
CA ALA A 51 -28.66 2.65 2.84
C ALA A 51 -28.04 2.22 4.17
N MET A 52 -28.13 0.95 4.47
CA MET A 52 -27.68 0.39 5.75
C MET A 52 -26.27 -0.19 5.62
N ASP A 53 -25.50 -0.06 6.70
CA ASP A 53 -24.36 -0.89 6.98
C ASP A 53 -24.76 -1.97 7.99
N PRO A 54 -24.83 -3.24 7.58
CA PRO A 54 -25.31 -4.31 8.44
C PRO A 54 -24.30 -4.69 9.54
N SER A 55 -23.01 -4.36 9.37
CA SER A 55 -21.93 -5.01 10.12
C SER A 55 -20.85 -4.06 10.65
N GLY A 56 -20.81 -2.80 10.18
CA GLY A 56 -19.65 -1.93 10.34
C GLY A 56 -19.35 -1.47 11.76
N LEU A 57 -20.32 -1.53 12.70
CA LEU A 57 -20.19 -0.97 14.06
C LEU A 57 -20.88 -1.82 15.14
N ALA A 58 -20.81 -3.14 15.03
CA ALA A 58 -21.45 -4.11 15.95
C ALA A 58 -23.00 -4.15 15.95
N GLN A 59 -23.67 -3.17 15.36
CA GLN A 59 -25.11 -3.17 15.07
C GLN A 59 -25.41 -2.53 13.71
N PRO A 60 -26.52 -2.87 13.04
CA PRO A 60 -26.93 -2.22 11.81
C PRO A 60 -27.09 -0.71 11.99
N VAL A 61 -26.45 0.08 11.14
CA VAL A 61 -26.45 1.55 11.21
C VAL A 61 -26.74 2.13 9.83
N GLU A 62 -27.46 3.26 9.78
CA GLU A 62 -27.65 4.00 8.53
C GLU A 62 -26.30 4.59 8.10
N ALA A 63 -25.82 4.25 6.90
CA ALA A 63 -24.60 4.82 6.34
C ALA A 63 -24.87 6.18 5.68
N TYR A 64 -25.96 6.24 4.92
CA TYR A 64 -26.46 7.45 4.29
C TYR A 64 -27.94 7.31 3.94
N SER A 65 -28.57 8.44 3.64
CA SER A 65 -29.88 8.48 2.97
C SER A 65 -29.82 9.22 1.65
N VAL A 66 -30.75 8.87 0.76
CA VAL A 66 -30.92 9.44 -0.58
C VAL A 66 -32.40 9.56 -0.90
N LEU A 67 -32.78 10.58 -1.67
CA LEU A 67 -34.13 10.74 -2.19
C LEU A 67 -34.23 10.11 -3.58
N VAL A 68 -35.25 9.28 -3.78
CA VAL A 68 -35.60 8.67 -5.07
C VAL A 68 -37.10 8.83 -5.30
N PRO A 69 -37.62 8.75 -6.54
CA PRO A 69 -39.06 8.80 -6.78
C PRO A 69 -39.80 7.74 -5.95
N ARG A 70 -40.97 8.11 -5.42
CA ARG A 70 -41.66 7.33 -4.37
C ARG A 70 -42.01 5.90 -4.79
N ASP A 71 -42.25 5.70 -6.07
CA ASP A 71 -42.65 4.44 -6.70
C ASP A 71 -41.45 3.56 -7.08
N TRP A 72 -40.23 4.11 -7.07
CA TRP A 72 -39.03 3.36 -7.44
C TRP A 72 -38.67 2.29 -6.39
N VAL A 73 -38.16 1.16 -6.86
CA VAL A 73 -37.58 0.13 -5.99
C VAL A 73 -36.08 0.39 -5.87
N ALA A 74 -35.62 0.56 -4.63
CA ALA A 74 -34.22 0.78 -4.31
C ALA A 74 -33.65 -0.42 -3.55
N ASP A 75 -32.42 -0.78 -3.87
CA ASP A 75 -31.70 -1.91 -3.30
C ASP A 75 -30.21 -1.59 -3.14
N GLY A 76 -29.56 -2.29 -2.22
CA GLY A 76 -28.14 -2.14 -1.93
C GLY A 76 -27.83 -1.41 -0.63
N GLY A 77 -26.59 -0.96 -0.50
CA GLY A 77 -26.03 -0.38 0.71
C GLY A 77 -24.56 -0.73 0.87
N ILE A 78 -24.12 -0.82 2.13
CA ILE A 78 -22.73 -1.11 2.46
C ILE A 78 -22.52 -2.61 2.61
N THR A 79 -21.48 -3.11 1.97
CA THR A 79 -20.96 -4.46 2.16
C THR A 79 -19.47 -4.40 2.46
N TRP A 80 -18.97 -5.32 3.26
CA TRP A 80 -17.58 -5.34 3.70
C TRP A 80 -16.79 -6.41 2.94
N LYS A 81 -15.80 -6.00 2.14
CA LYS A 81 -14.91 -6.89 1.37
C LYS A 81 -13.58 -7.10 2.08
N LEU A 82 -13.60 -7.91 3.13
CA LEU A 82 -12.40 -8.24 3.92
C LEU A 82 -11.43 -9.11 3.11
N GLY A 83 -10.13 -8.95 3.36
CA GLY A 83 -9.07 -9.77 2.75
C GLY A 83 -8.66 -9.37 1.33
N GLY A 84 -9.28 -8.32 0.76
CA GLY A 84 -8.79 -7.69 -0.47
C GLY A 84 -7.44 -6.99 -0.23
N PRO A 85 -6.58 -6.89 -1.26
CA PRO A 85 -5.28 -6.26 -1.09
C PRO A 85 -5.40 -4.74 -0.84
N CYS A 86 -6.46 -4.10 -1.38
CA CYS A 86 -6.65 -2.65 -1.34
C CYS A 86 -7.54 -2.23 -0.16
N PRO A 87 -7.00 -1.56 0.88
CA PRO A 87 -7.76 -1.24 2.09
C PRO A 87 -8.92 -0.28 1.87
N ILE A 88 -8.80 0.63 0.89
CA ILE A 88 -9.82 1.65 0.61
C ILE A 88 -11.09 1.02 -0.03
N GLU A 89 -10.95 -0.13 -0.68
CA GLU A 89 -12.08 -0.84 -1.32
C GLU A 89 -12.82 -1.79 -0.36
N VAL A 90 -12.38 -1.88 0.91
CA VAL A 90 -13.00 -2.75 1.92
C VAL A 90 -14.46 -2.35 2.19
N VAL A 91 -14.77 -1.05 2.14
CA VAL A 91 -16.13 -0.52 2.27
C VAL A 91 -16.74 -0.45 0.88
N HIS A 92 -17.51 -1.47 0.53
CA HIS A 92 -18.09 -1.62 -0.79
C HIS A 92 -19.53 -1.11 -0.79
N ASN A 93 -19.70 0.14 -1.25
CA ASN A 93 -21.01 0.78 -1.39
C ASN A 93 -21.58 0.56 -2.80
N ARG A 94 -22.60 -0.29 -2.92
CA ARG A 94 -23.34 -0.50 -4.17
C ARG A 94 -24.80 -0.17 -3.92
N PHE A 95 -25.37 0.74 -4.70
CA PHE A 95 -26.78 1.11 -4.58
C PHE A 95 -27.41 1.26 -5.96
N THR A 96 -28.62 0.76 -6.10
CA THR A 96 -29.40 0.83 -7.34
C THR A 96 -30.83 1.23 -7.02
N ALA A 97 -31.41 2.11 -7.84
CA ALA A 97 -32.83 2.45 -7.77
C ALA A 97 -33.45 2.39 -9.17
N LYS A 98 -34.61 1.75 -9.29
CA LYS A 98 -35.27 1.48 -10.58
C LYS A 98 -36.72 1.94 -10.58
N SER A 99 -37.18 2.50 -11.68
CA SER A 99 -38.60 2.76 -11.89
C SER A 99 -39.41 1.45 -11.95
N PRO A 100 -40.72 1.47 -11.65
CA PRO A 100 -41.57 0.28 -11.69
C PRO A 100 -41.57 -0.46 -13.04
N ASP A 101 -41.46 0.30 -14.13
CA ASP A 101 -41.39 -0.21 -15.52
C ASP A 101 -39.97 -0.60 -15.96
N GLY A 102 -38.96 -0.35 -15.13
CA GLY A 102 -37.54 -0.59 -15.43
C GLY A 102 -36.93 0.35 -16.47
N ALA A 103 -37.67 1.35 -16.96
CA ALA A 103 -37.23 2.29 -17.98
C ALA A 103 -36.11 3.22 -17.48
N TYR A 104 -36.16 3.57 -16.18
CA TYR A 104 -35.13 4.33 -15.50
C TYR A 104 -34.40 3.47 -14.49
N ARG A 105 -33.07 3.63 -14.44
CA ARG A 105 -32.22 2.96 -13.46
C ARG A 105 -31.07 3.87 -13.05
N PHE A 106 -31.05 4.25 -11.80
CA PHE A 106 -29.92 4.90 -11.15
C PHE A 106 -29.01 3.84 -10.52
N ASP A 107 -27.71 3.99 -10.71
CA ASP A 107 -26.70 3.15 -10.10
C ASP A 107 -25.61 4.02 -9.46
N PHE A 108 -25.28 3.75 -8.21
CA PHE A 108 -24.11 4.29 -7.50
C PHE A 108 -23.10 3.15 -7.34
N TYR A 109 -21.87 3.37 -7.80
CA TYR A 109 -20.86 2.33 -7.88
C TYR A 109 -19.84 2.47 -6.74
N PRO A 110 -19.29 1.34 -6.28
CA PRO A 110 -18.25 1.29 -5.26
C PRO A 110 -17.01 2.10 -5.64
N THR A 111 -16.33 2.68 -4.65
CA THR A 111 -15.03 3.33 -4.87
C THR A 111 -14.00 2.30 -5.37
N GLN A 112 -13.08 2.76 -6.20
CA GLN A 112 -11.93 2.01 -6.68
C GLN A 112 -10.68 2.85 -6.48
N GLN A 113 -9.58 2.20 -6.09
CA GLN A 113 -8.27 2.84 -5.98
C GLN A 113 -7.21 2.07 -6.78
N TRP A 114 -6.31 2.83 -7.40
CA TRP A 114 -5.10 2.31 -8.00
C TRP A 114 -3.92 3.22 -7.69
N ASP A 115 -2.75 2.60 -7.63
CA ASP A 115 -1.50 3.27 -7.31
C ASP A 115 -0.54 3.22 -8.51
N TRP A 116 0.36 4.19 -8.58
CA TRP A 116 1.43 4.23 -9.58
C TRP A 116 2.71 4.82 -8.99
N ASN A 117 3.84 4.56 -9.64
CA ASN A 117 5.10 5.24 -9.36
C ASN A 117 5.80 5.58 -10.68
N ASP A 118 6.36 6.78 -10.81
CA ASP A 118 7.12 7.18 -12.00
C ASP A 118 8.49 6.49 -12.11
N ASP A 119 9.02 5.97 -11.00
CA ASP A 119 10.25 5.20 -10.95
C ASP A 119 10.03 3.72 -11.32
N ALA A 120 10.83 3.22 -12.28
CA ALA A 120 10.69 1.85 -12.79
C ALA A 120 11.03 0.78 -11.76
N GLN A 121 12.01 1.01 -10.89
CA GLN A 121 12.40 0.07 -9.85
C GLN A 121 11.32 -0.02 -8.78
N MET A 122 10.71 1.11 -8.40
CA MET A 122 9.56 1.12 -7.50
C MET A 122 8.36 0.39 -8.10
N ARG A 123 8.08 0.59 -9.40
CA ARG A 123 7.02 -0.18 -10.07
C ARG A 123 7.28 -1.68 -10.04
N TYR A 124 8.53 -2.11 -10.23
CA TYR A 124 8.89 -3.53 -10.10
C TYR A 124 8.64 -4.04 -8.68
N ALA A 125 9.05 -3.28 -7.65
CA ALA A 125 8.80 -3.65 -6.25
C ALA A 125 7.29 -3.74 -5.93
N LEU A 126 6.45 -2.88 -6.52
CA LEU A 126 4.99 -2.90 -6.37
C LEU A 126 4.31 -4.10 -7.05
N GLN A 127 5.03 -4.90 -7.85
CA GLN A 127 4.50 -6.16 -8.39
C GLN A 127 4.53 -7.29 -7.35
N ASP A 128 5.37 -7.18 -6.31
CA ASP A 128 5.40 -8.15 -5.21
C ASP A 128 4.06 -8.13 -4.44
N PRO A 129 3.33 -9.25 -4.35
CA PRO A 129 2.09 -9.34 -3.57
C PRO A 129 2.21 -8.90 -2.12
N ALA A 130 3.40 -8.99 -1.51
CA ALA A 130 3.67 -8.53 -0.16
C ALA A 130 3.70 -6.99 -0.04
N GLN A 131 4.01 -6.28 -1.13
CA GLN A 131 4.09 -4.82 -1.20
C GLN A 131 2.86 -4.20 -1.88
N ARG A 132 2.22 -4.95 -2.78
CA ARG A 132 1.07 -4.49 -3.56
C ARG A 132 -0.16 -4.35 -2.69
N ARG A 133 -0.56 -3.10 -2.44
CA ARG A 133 -1.81 -2.77 -1.72
C ARG A 133 -2.97 -2.61 -2.70
N CYS A 134 -2.92 -1.64 -3.60
CA CYS A 134 -4.00 -1.48 -4.59
C CYS A 134 -3.58 -1.93 -5.99
N THR A 135 -4.54 -1.94 -6.91
CA THR A 135 -4.27 -2.20 -8.32
C THR A 135 -3.19 -1.24 -8.83
N ILE A 136 -2.27 -1.69 -9.67
CA ILE A 136 -1.25 -0.83 -10.27
C ILE A 136 -1.68 -0.46 -11.68
N ALA A 137 -1.87 0.82 -11.93
CA ALA A 137 -2.25 1.35 -13.25
C ALA A 137 -1.76 2.79 -13.40
N GLU A 138 -1.57 3.24 -14.64
CA GLU A 138 -1.16 4.63 -14.88
C GLU A 138 -2.18 5.64 -14.31
N PRO A 139 -1.72 6.82 -13.84
CA PRO A 139 -2.61 7.84 -13.32
C PRO A 139 -3.56 8.33 -14.42
N MET A 140 -4.85 8.41 -14.10
CA MET A 140 -5.86 8.84 -15.06
C MET A 140 -6.85 9.79 -14.40
N ASP A 141 -7.32 10.77 -15.18
CA ASP A 141 -8.37 11.70 -14.77
C ASP A 141 -9.76 11.06 -14.94
N ALA A 142 -10.78 11.75 -14.43
CA ALA A 142 -12.17 11.30 -14.50
C ALA A 142 -12.62 11.03 -15.94
N SER A 143 -12.20 11.85 -16.90
CA SER A 143 -12.56 11.69 -18.31
C SER A 143 -12.01 10.38 -18.90
N THR A 144 -10.74 10.10 -18.65
CA THR A 144 -10.05 8.91 -19.15
C THR A 144 -10.59 7.65 -18.49
N PHE A 145 -10.78 7.66 -17.17
CA PHE A 145 -11.37 6.53 -16.44
C PHE A 145 -12.80 6.24 -16.91
N LEU A 146 -13.60 7.29 -17.14
CA LEU A 146 -14.98 7.15 -17.58
C LEU A 146 -15.05 6.47 -18.95
N LYS A 147 -14.24 6.91 -19.92
CA LYS A 147 -14.19 6.34 -21.28
C LYS A 147 -13.79 4.86 -21.31
N ALA A 148 -13.05 4.39 -20.31
CA ALA A 148 -12.51 3.05 -20.25
C ALA A 148 -13.19 2.19 -19.17
N ALA A 149 -12.60 2.15 -17.98
CA ALA A 149 -13.00 1.23 -16.91
C ALA A 149 -14.45 1.41 -16.48
N MET A 150 -14.92 2.65 -16.33
CA MET A 150 -16.30 2.89 -15.91
C MET A 150 -17.32 2.51 -16.98
N ALA A 151 -17.06 2.83 -18.26
CA ALA A 151 -17.93 2.43 -19.36
C ALA A 151 -18.09 0.90 -19.43
N GLN A 152 -16.99 0.18 -19.24
CA GLN A 152 -17.00 -1.28 -19.16
C GLN A 152 -17.80 -1.78 -17.95
N GLU A 153 -17.64 -1.18 -16.76
CA GLU A 153 -18.40 -1.53 -15.55
C GLU A 153 -19.90 -1.29 -15.71
N ILE A 154 -20.29 -0.19 -16.38
CA ILE A 154 -21.69 0.14 -16.68
C ILE A 154 -22.27 -0.81 -17.75
N GLY A 155 -21.44 -1.31 -18.67
CA GLY A 155 -21.88 -2.07 -19.83
C GLY A 155 -22.57 -1.19 -20.87
N ALA A 156 -22.07 0.03 -21.08
CA ALA A 156 -22.59 0.99 -22.05
C ALA A 156 -21.47 1.59 -22.90
N GLU A 157 -21.83 2.03 -24.09
CA GLU A 157 -20.95 2.80 -24.97
C GLU A 157 -20.97 4.27 -24.56
N VAL A 158 -19.82 4.91 -24.58
CA VAL A 158 -19.68 6.35 -24.31
C VAL A 158 -19.84 7.13 -25.61
N VAL A 159 -20.90 7.94 -25.68
CA VAL A 159 -21.20 8.80 -26.84
C VAL A 159 -20.40 10.10 -26.79
N SER A 160 -20.35 10.71 -25.61
CA SER A 160 -19.57 11.92 -25.35
C SER A 160 -19.07 11.93 -23.91
N VAL A 161 -17.97 12.63 -23.68
CA VAL A 161 -17.46 12.93 -22.33
C VAL A 161 -17.07 14.38 -22.29
N ASP A 162 -17.54 15.05 -21.26
CA ASP A 162 -17.24 16.44 -20.96
C ASP A 162 -16.66 16.55 -19.56
N ALA A 163 -15.75 17.49 -19.35
CA ALA A 163 -15.22 17.86 -18.04
C ALA A 163 -15.59 19.32 -17.77
N PRO A 164 -16.83 19.62 -17.36
CA PRO A 164 -17.28 20.99 -17.28
C PRO A 164 -16.50 21.78 -16.22
N GLU A 165 -16.08 22.99 -16.60
CA GLU A 165 -15.30 23.85 -15.70
C GLU A 165 -16.07 24.20 -14.42
N TYR A 166 -17.38 24.38 -14.50
CA TYR A 166 -18.22 24.69 -13.34
C TYR A 166 -18.24 23.55 -12.30
N LEU A 167 -17.90 22.31 -12.68
CA LEU A 167 -17.74 21.18 -11.76
C LEU A 167 -16.29 21.05 -11.27
N ASN A 168 -15.30 21.35 -12.13
CA ASN A 168 -13.88 21.16 -11.82
C ASN A 168 -13.28 22.32 -11.01
N ALA A 169 -13.63 23.57 -11.32
CA ALA A 169 -13.06 24.75 -10.66
C ALA A 169 -13.25 24.74 -9.13
N PRO A 170 -14.42 24.40 -8.57
CA PRO A 170 -14.60 24.32 -7.12
C PRO A 170 -13.71 23.25 -6.47
N LEU A 171 -13.55 22.09 -7.12
CA LEU A 171 -12.71 21.00 -6.64
C LEU A 171 -11.23 21.39 -6.64
N GLN A 172 -10.76 22.05 -7.70
CA GLN A 172 -9.39 22.55 -7.79
C GLN A 172 -9.12 23.62 -6.72
N ALA A 173 -10.05 24.55 -6.50
CA ALA A 173 -9.92 25.57 -5.47
C ALA A 173 -9.85 24.94 -4.06
N GLU A 174 -10.62 23.88 -3.81
CA GLU A 174 -10.56 23.13 -2.55
C GLU A 174 -9.22 22.40 -2.37
N ALA A 175 -8.73 21.71 -3.41
CA ALA A 175 -7.43 21.05 -3.38
C ALA A 175 -6.28 22.04 -3.12
N GLN A 176 -6.33 23.23 -3.72
CA GLN A 176 -5.36 24.30 -3.47
C GLN A 176 -5.40 24.77 -2.02
N ARG A 177 -6.59 24.99 -1.44
CA ARG A 177 -6.74 25.34 -0.02
C ARG A 177 -6.18 24.25 0.89
N GLN A 178 -6.49 22.99 0.60
CA GLN A 178 -5.98 21.84 1.35
C GLN A 178 -4.45 21.76 1.29
N GLN A 179 -3.87 21.98 0.11
CA GLN A 179 -2.43 21.99 -0.08
C GLN A 179 -1.75 23.14 0.67
N GLN A 180 -2.33 24.34 0.67
CA GLN A 180 -1.85 25.47 1.47
C GLN A 180 -1.89 25.17 2.97
N GLN A 181 -2.95 24.51 3.45
CA GLN A 181 -3.06 24.07 4.83
C GLN A 181 -1.95 23.05 5.17
N LEU A 182 -1.71 22.05 4.31
CA LEU A 182 -0.61 21.09 4.50
C LEU A 182 0.76 21.77 4.52
N ALA A 183 1.00 22.70 3.59
CA ALA A 183 2.25 23.45 3.51
C ALA A 183 2.51 24.26 4.79
N SER A 184 1.47 24.88 5.38
CA SER A 184 1.62 25.62 6.65
C SER A 184 1.96 24.72 7.84
N SER A 185 1.63 23.41 7.76
CA SER A 185 2.06 22.39 8.74
C SER A 185 3.44 21.77 8.44
N GLY A 186 4.12 22.23 7.38
CA GLY A 186 5.43 21.73 6.95
C GLY A 186 5.38 20.51 6.04
N ILE A 187 4.21 20.14 5.52
CA ILE A 187 4.02 19.06 4.54
C ILE A 187 3.92 19.69 3.16
N THR A 188 5.01 19.66 2.38
CA THR A 188 5.09 20.28 1.05
C THR A 188 5.22 19.28 -0.09
N ASN A 189 5.34 18.00 0.24
CA ASN A 189 5.61 16.94 -0.72
C ASN A 189 4.34 16.22 -1.21
N ILE A 190 3.15 16.71 -0.83
CA ILE A 190 1.86 16.17 -1.24
C ILE A 190 1.12 17.20 -2.10
N GLU A 191 0.56 16.74 -3.22
CA GLU A 191 -0.27 17.52 -4.12
C GLU A 191 -1.56 16.73 -4.41
N TYR A 192 -2.70 17.43 -4.53
CA TYR A 192 -3.97 16.82 -4.93
C TYR A 192 -4.41 17.38 -6.28
N ARG A 193 -4.74 16.49 -7.21
CA ARG A 193 -5.27 16.79 -8.55
C ARG A 193 -6.66 16.16 -8.70
N PRO A 194 -7.72 16.83 -8.27
CA PRO A 194 -9.07 16.33 -8.48
C PRO A 194 -9.53 16.56 -9.93
N SER A 195 -10.43 15.70 -10.39
CA SER A 195 -11.09 15.84 -11.68
C SER A 195 -12.51 15.29 -11.62
N VAL A 196 -13.42 15.90 -12.38
CA VAL A 196 -14.78 15.43 -12.59
C VAL A 196 -15.10 15.42 -14.08
N ALA A 197 -15.76 14.35 -14.52
CA ALA A 197 -16.27 14.21 -15.87
C ALA A 197 -17.71 13.69 -15.85
N VAL A 198 -18.49 14.15 -16.83
CA VAL A 198 -19.82 13.65 -17.15
C VAL A 198 -19.80 13.02 -18.52
N ALA A 199 -20.68 12.05 -18.76
CA ALA A 199 -20.77 11.41 -20.06
C ALA A 199 -22.21 11.16 -20.48
N THR A 200 -22.42 11.19 -21.79
CA THR A 200 -23.62 10.64 -22.43
C THR A 200 -23.32 9.21 -22.84
N LEU A 201 -24.24 8.30 -22.54
CA LEU A 201 -24.10 6.86 -22.74
C LEU A 201 -25.16 6.33 -23.70
N ARG A 202 -24.82 5.24 -24.39
CA ARG A 202 -25.75 4.42 -25.18
C ARG A 202 -25.68 2.98 -24.70
N PHE A 203 -26.82 2.44 -24.28
CA PHE A 203 -26.91 1.04 -23.86
C PHE A 203 -27.18 0.11 -25.05
N PRO A 204 -26.86 -1.19 -24.92
CA PRO A 204 -27.10 -2.18 -25.99
C PRO A 204 -28.55 -2.32 -26.43
N ASP A 205 -29.51 -2.05 -25.55
CA ASP A 205 -30.95 -2.07 -25.86
C ASP A 205 -31.46 -0.76 -26.48
N GLY A 206 -30.55 0.15 -26.84
CA GLY A 206 -30.86 1.43 -27.48
C GLY A 206 -31.31 2.54 -26.53
N SER A 207 -31.38 2.28 -25.21
CA SER A 207 -31.68 3.33 -24.23
C SER A 207 -30.52 4.32 -24.10
N SER A 208 -30.85 5.54 -23.72
CA SER A 208 -29.86 6.57 -23.38
C SER A 208 -29.36 6.39 -21.94
N GLY A 209 -28.24 7.01 -21.63
CA GLY A 209 -27.76 7.12 -20.26
C GLY A 209 -26.88 8.33 -20.04
N MET A 210 -26.62 8.62 -18.78
CA MET A 210 -25.61 9.58 -18.35
C MET A 210 -24.81 9.02 -17.19
N ALA A 211 -23.56 9.45 -17.07
CA ALA A 211 -22.70 9.10 -15.94
C ALA A 211 -21.95 10.31 -15.40
N LEU A 212 -21.61 10.24 -14.12
CA LEU A 212 -20.73 11.17 -13.43
C LEU A 212 -19.60 10.35 -12.79
N CYS A 213 -18.36 10.76 -13.08
CA CYS A 213 -17.16 10.23 -12.45
C CYS A 213 -16.42 11.39 -11.78
N ALA A 214 -16.00 11.18 -10.53
CA ALA A 214 -15.08 12.05 -9.83
C ALA A 214 -13.87 11.23 -9.38
N ILE A 215 -12.68 11.76 -9.61
CA ILE A 215 -11.41 11.17 -9.19
C ILE A 215 -10.62 12.20 -8.40
N THR A 216 -10.02 11.76 -7.31
CA THR A 216 -8.94 12.50 -6.66
C THR A 216 -7.63 11.75 -6.86
N MET A 217 -6.64 12.44 -7.41
CA MET A 217 -5.28 11.94 -7.54
C MET A 217 -4.39 12.63 -6.51
N GLN A 218 -3.84 11.85 -5.58
CA GLN A 218 -2.83 12.32 -4.65
C GLN A 218 -1.44 11.99 -5.21
N LEU A 219 -0.58 12.99 -5.32
CA LEU A 219 0.83 12.84 -5.66
C LEU A 219 1.64 12.99 -4.39
N THR A 220 2.64 12.14 -4.21
CA THR A 220 3.61 12.24 -3.13
C THR A 220 5.00 12.23 -3.73
N HIS A 221 5.64 13.39 -3.68
CA HIS A 221 7.03 13.57 -4.10
C HIS A 221 7.96 13.09 -2.99
N MET A 222 8.98 12.34 -3.36
CA MET A 222 9.97 11.85 -2.42
C MET A 222 11.33 11.65 -3.10
N PRO A 223 12.43 11.83 -2.36
CA PRO A 223 13.75 11.51 -2.89
C PRO A 223 13.83 10.01 -3.18
N ASN A 224 14.35 9.66 -4.35
CA ASN A 224 14.75 8.30 -4.65
C ASN A 224 16.13 8.06 -4.02
N MET A 225 16.15 7.36 -2.89
CA MET A 225 17.39 7.11 -2.12
C MET A 225 18.37 6.15 -2.83
N ILE A 226 17.91 5.45 -3.87
CA ILE A 226 18.71 4.46 -4.60
C ILE A 226 19.43 5.14 -5.78
N THR A 227 18.72 5.99 -6.52
CA THR A 227 19.27 6.68 -7.70
C THR A 227 19.76 8.10 -7.39
N GLY A 228 19.45 8.64 -6.20
CA GLY A 228 19.71 10.03 -5.83
C GLY A 228 18.79 11.06 -6.51
N GLY A 229 17.82 10.60 -7.30
CA GLY A 229 16.84 11.43 -8.00
C GLY A 229 15.61 11.80 -7.15
N GLN A 230 14.56 12.28 -7.82
CA GLN A 230 13.22 12.41 -7.24
C GLN A 230 12.32 11.35 -7.86
N MET A 231 11.35 10.87 -7.09
CA MET A 231 10.27 10.02 -7.57
C MET A 231 8.92 10.53 -7.06
N THR A 232 7.88 10.19 -7.78
CA THR A 232 6.50 10.53 -7.46
C THR A 232 5.67 9.27 -7.36
N ALA A 233 5.10 9.04 -6.19
CA ALA A 233 4.04 8.05 -6.00
C ALA A 233 2.68 8.71 -6.28
N TYR A 234 1.81 8.00 -6.96
CA TYR A 234 0.44 8.43 -7.26
C TYR A 234 -0.52 7.47 -6.58
N SER A 235 -1.53 8.02 -5.90
CA SER A 235 -2.68 7.28 -5.38
C SER A 235 -3.93 7.89 -6.00
N CYS A 236 -4.58 7.16 -6.90
CA CYS A 236 -5.76 7.62 -7.61
C CYS A 236 -6.99 6.90 -7.05
N GLN A 237 -8.03 7.66 -6.71
CA GLN A 237 -9.25 7.10 -6.14
C GLN A 237 -10.48 7.70 -6.80
N THR A 238 -11.45 6.86 -7.16
CA THR A 238 -12.77 7.35 -7.58
C THR A 238 -13.57 7.77 -6.33
N THR A 239 -13.83 9.07 -6.18
CA THR A 239 -14.62 9.61 -5.07
C THR A 239 -16.12 9.60 -5.36
N THR A 240 -16.51 9.54 -6.63
CA THR A 240 -17.90 9.32 -7.05
C THR A 240 -17.92 8.57 -8.37
N LYS A 241 -18.78 7.54 -8.44
CA LYS A 241 -19.14 6.88 -9.68
C LYS A 241 -20.65 6.66 -9.67
N SER A 242 -21.36 7.26 -10.61
CA SER A 242 -22.80 7.09 -10.73
C SER A 242 -23.26 7.11 -12.19
N SER A 243 -24.37 6.45 -12.47
CA SER A 243 -25.03 6.48 -13.77
C SER A 243 -26.54 6.53 -13.64
N LEU A 244 -27.20 7.12 -14.61
CA LEU A 244 -28.63 7.02 -14.82
C LEU A 244 -28.90 6.53 -16.24
N LYS A 245 -29.53 5.36 -16.36
CA LYS A 245 -30.12 4.87 -17.60
C LYS A 245 -31.56 5.38 -17.71
N PHE A 246 -31.98 5.77 -18.92
CA PHE A 246 -33.31 6.33 -19.19
C PHE A 246 -33.73 6.13 -20.66
N PRO A 247 -35.03 6.27 -20.99
CA PRO A 247 -35.50 6.19 -22.37
C PRO A 247 -34.90 7.27 -23.28
N LYS A 248 -34.64 6.93 -24.54
CA LYS A 248 -34.18 7.91 -25.53
C LYS A 248 -35.17 9.07 -25.67
N GLY A 249 -34.67 10.31 -25.78
CA GLY A 249 -35.52 11.51 -25.91
C GLY A 249 -35.98 12.11 -24.58
N LYS A 250 -35.50 11.58 -23.44
CA LYS A 250 -35.80 12.06 -22.09
C LYS A 250 -34.61 12.74 -21.40
N GLU A 251 -33.63 13.21 -22.16
CA GLU A 251 -32.33 13.69 -21.67
C GLU A 251 -32.47 14.78 -20.60
N LYS A 252 -33.28 15.81 -20.86
CA LYS A 252 -33.48 16.93 -19.91
C LYS A 252 -34.20 16.53 -18.62
N GLU A 253 -35.18 15.64 -18.73
CA GLU A 253 -35.90 15.09 -17.57
C GLU A 253 -34.95 14.24 -16.72
N ALA A 254 -34.16 13.39 -17.38
CA ALA A 254 -33.16 12.54 -16.74
C ALA A 254 -32.04 13.34 -16.08
N GLU A 255 -31.58 14.44 -16.67
CA GLU A 255 -30.55 15.31 -16.09
C GLU A 255 -31.03 15.94 -14.76
N ASN A 256 -32.26 16.45 -14.75
CA ASN A 256 -32.89 16.99 -13.54
C ASN A 256 -33.04 15.93 -12.47
N LEU A 257 -33.51 14.73 -12.84
CA LEU A 257 -33.66 13.61 -11.93
C LEU A 257 -32.31 13.15 -11.37
N PHE A 258 -31.29 12.99 -12.23
CA PHE A 258 -29.95 12.55 -11.84
C PHE A 258 -29.33 13.54 -10.85
N THR A 259 -29.38 14.83 -11.17
CA THR A 259 -28.89 15.91 -10.29
C THR A 259 -29.64 15.94 -8.97
N THR A 260 -30.97 15.73 -8.99
CA THR A 260 -31.81 15.71 -7.79
C THR A 260 -31.41 14.56 -6.87
N ILE A 261 -31.27 13.34 -7.42
CA ILE A 261 -30.83 12.16 -6.67
C ILE A 261 -29.43 12.41 -6.08
N LEU A 262 -28.46 12.83 -6.90
CA LEU A 262 -27.08 13.07 -6.46
C LEU A 262 -26.97 14.13 -5.36
N LYS A 263 -27.68 15.26 -5.48
CA LYS A 263 -27.68 16.32 -4.46
C LYS A 263 -28.42 15.95 -3.18
N SER A 264 -29.22 14.89 -3.20
CA SER A 264 -30.00 14.43 -2.05
C SER A 264 -29.25 13.50 -1.11
N PHE A 265 -28.08 13.00 -1.50
CA PHE A 265 -27.27 12.15 -0.64
C PHE A 265 -26.93 12.89 0.67
N ARG A 266 -27.18 12.23 1.79
CA ARG A 266 -26.84 12.69 3.13
C ARG A 266 -26.12 11.56 3.85
N ALA A 267 -24.80 11.70 3.99
CA ALA A 267 -24.02 10.79 4.82
C ALA A 267 -24.47 10.90 6.28
N ASN A 268 -24.48 9.78 7.00
CA ASN A 268 -24.67 9.78 8.44
C ASN A 268 -23.34 10.12 9.13
N PRO A 269 -23.23 11.26 9.84
CA PRO A 269 -21.99 11.65 10.52
C PRO A 269 -21.47 10.59 11.49
N GLU A 270 -22.36 9.90 12.22
CA GLU A 270 -21.96 8.87 13.17
C GLU A 270 -21.24 7.71 12.48
N TRP A 271 -21.74 7.30 11.31
CA TRP A 271 -21.15 6.24 10.50
C TRP A 271 -19.83 6.69 9.87
N THR A 272 -19.78 7.90 9.30
CA THR A 272 -18.54 8.43 8.69
C THR A 272 -17.43 8.62 9.71
N ASP A 273 -17.76 9.15 10.89
CA ASP A 273 -16.78 9.36 11.97
C ASP A 273 -16.25 8.03 12.49
N ALA A 274 -17.11 7.01 12.57
CA ALA A 274 -16.69 5.70 13.04
C ALA A 274 -15.79 4.98 12.02
N LEU A 275 -16.08 5.09 10.72
CA LEU A 275 -15.16 4.66 9.66
C LEU A 275 -13.82 5.38 9.75
N GLN A 276 -13.83 6.70 9.92
CA GLN A 276 -12.60 7.49 10.04
C GLN A 276 -11.75 7.03 11.24
N ARG A 277 -12.39 6.79 12.40
CA ARG A 277 -11.71 6.23 13.58
C ARG A 277 -11.13 4.84 13.29
N MET A 278 -11.90 3.96 12.65
CA MET A 278 -11.45 2.62 12.27
C MET A 278 -10.19 2.69 11.39
N PHE A 279 -10.23 3.45 10.30
CA PHE A 279 -9.07 3.57 9.40
C PHE A 279 -7.87 4.27 10.05
N THR A 280 -8.11 5.25 10.93
CA THR A 280 -7.04 5.87 11.73
C THR A 280 -6.36 4.85 12.64
N ASN A 281 -7.14 3.98 13.28
CA ASN A 281 -6.61 2.91 14.14
C ASN A 281 -5.86 1.85 13.34
N ILE A 282 -6.39 1.43 12.18
CA ILE A 282 -5.70 0.51 11.26
C ILE A 282 -4.38 1.11 10.80
N GLY A 283 -4.37 2.36 10.35
CA GLY A 283 -3.16 3.06 9.94
C GLY A 283 -2.12 3.13 11.08
N ARG A 284 -2.55 3.38 12.32
CA ARG A 284 -1.65 3.36 13.49
C ARG A 284 -1.07 1.97 13.76
N MET A 285 -1.88 0.91 13.68
CA MET A 285 -1.42 -0.47 13.85
C MET A 285 -0.43 -0.88 12.77
N GLU A 286 -0.69 -0.50 11.52
CA GLU A 286 0.23 -0.76 10.42
C GLU A 286 1.55 -0.01 10.59
N GLN A 287 1.53 1.26 11.00
CA GLN A 287 2.74 2.02 11.28
C GLN A 287 3.57 1.36 12.38
N ASN A 288 2.94 0.93 13.47
CA ASN A 288 3.62 0.20 14.54
C ASN A 288 4.21 -1.12 14.02
N GLY A 289 3.47 -1.85 13.18
CA GLY A 289 3.95 -3.09 12.57
C GLY A 289 5.10 -2.88 11.58
N ILE A 290 5.11 -1.79 10.81
CA ILE A 290 6.22 -1.41 9.92
C ILE A 290 7.42 -0.98 10.76
N ALA A 291 7.24 -0.11 11.76
CA ALA A 291 8.31 0.33 12.64
C ALA A 291 8.97 -0.87 13.36
N GLU A 292 8.17 -1.82 13.83
CA GLU A 292 8.68 -3.05 14.45
C GLU A 292 9.42 -3.93 13.44
N ARG A 293 8.91 -4.12 12.21
CA ARG A 293 9.62 -4.85 11.15
C ARG A 293 10.93 -4.16 10.74
N GLN A 294 10.95 -2.83 10.68
CA GLN A 294 12.16 -2.04 10.42
C GLN A 294 13.17 -2.17 11.56
N ARG A 295 12.71 -2.18 12.82
CA ARG A 295 13.55 -2.47 13.99
C ARG A 295 14.14 -3.87 13.92
N ILE A 296 13.32 -4.89 13.65
CA ILE A 296 13.78 -6.28 13.48
C ILE A 296 14.78 -6.41 12.33
N ALA A 297 14.52 -5.77 11.18
CA ALA A 297 15.43 -5.78 10.04
C ALA A 297 16.77 -5.08 10.35
N HIS A 298 16.73 -3.96 11.08
CA HIS A 298 17.91 -3.24 11.53
C HIS A 298 18.70 -4.04 12.58
N ASP A 299 18.03 -4.66 13.54
CA ASP A 299 18.64 -5.54 14.55
C ASP A 299 19.30 -6.75 13.86
N ALA A 300 18.62 -7.36 12.88
CA ALA A 300 19.17 -8.44 12.06
C ALA A 300 20.38 -7.98 11.22
N GLN A 301 20.34 -6.78 10.62
CA GLN A 301 21.49 -6.21 9.89
C GLN A 301 22.68 -5.93 10.80
N THR A 302 22.43 -5.45 12.01
CA THR A 302 23.48 -5.22 13.03
C THR A 302 24.12 -6.56 13.43
N GLN A 303 23.31 -7.58 13.70
CA GLN A 303 23.80 -8.93 14.03
C GLN A 303 24.59 -9.58 12.88
N ILE A 304 24.15 -9.39 11.63
CA ILE A 304 24.88 -9.86 10.45
C ILE A 304 26.22 -9.13 10.30
N GLY A 305 26.27 -7.82 10.54
CA GLY A 305 27.52 -7.05 10.55
C GLY A 305 28.50 -7.52 11.63
N GLU A 306 28.02 -7.76 12.85
CA GLU A 306 28.85 -8.30 13.93
C GLU A 306 29.34 -9.74 13.64
N MET A 307 28.54 -10.58 12.98
CA MET A 307 28.99 -11.89 12.52
C MET A 307 30.08 -11.77 11.44
N GLN A 308 29.97 -10.83 10.50
CA GLN A 308 31.00 -10.62 9.48
C GLN A 308 32.32 -10.12 10.06
N VAL A 309 32.29 -9.24 11.07
CA VAL A 309 33.49 -8.81 11.80
C VAL A 309 34.11 -9.97 12.57
N ARG A 310 33.30 -10.78 13.28
CA ARG A 310 33.79 -11.99 13.97
C ARG A 310 34.37 -13.03 13.02
N ASP A 311 33.78 -13.20 11.83
CA ASP A 311 34.28 -14.12 10.80
C ASP A 311 35.57 -13.60 10.16
N TRP A 312 35.72 -12.29 10.00
CA TRP A 312 36.98 -11.65 9.58
C TRP A 312 38.08 -11.81 10.64
N GLU A 313 37.76 -11.60 11.93
CA GLU A 313 38.67 -11.82 13.05
C GLU A 313 39.06 -13.30 13.19
N GLY A 314 38.13 -14.23 12.92
CA GLY A 314 38.37 -15.68 12.92
C GLY A 314 39.29 -16.15 11.79
N ARG A 315 39.15 -15.59 10.58
CA ARG A 315 39.97 -15.98 9.42
C ARG A 315 41.46 -15.63 9.56
N GLN A 316 41.82 -14.58 10.32
CA GLN A 316 43.24 -14.25 10.56
C GLN A 316 43.94 -15.29 11.46
N ALA A 317 43.21 -15.95 12.38
CA ALA A 317 43.78 -16.94 13.29
C ALA A 317 43.97 -18.34 12.66
N GLU A 318 43.27 -18.66 11.57
CA GLU A 318 43.34 -19.97 10.90
C GLU A 318 44.39 -20.06 9.78
N HIS A 319 44.78 -18.93 9.17
CA HIS A 319 45.80 -18.91 8.12
C HIS A 319 47.21 -19.27 8.62
N ASP A 320 47.59 -18.84 9.84
CA ASP A 320 48.93 -19.10 10.39
C ASP A 320 49.15 -20.58 10.77
N ARG A 321 48.15 -21.23 11.39
CA ARG A 321 48.28 -22.66 11.78
C ARG A 321 48.30 -23.60 10.58
N THR A 322 47.60 -23.25 9.51
CA THR A 322 47.51 -24.08 8.30
C THR A 322 48.78 -23.97 7.45
N ALA A 323 49.43 -22.80 7.42
CA ALA A 323 50.70 -22.60 6.71
C ALA A 323 51.87 -23.39 7.33
N GLU A 324 51.93 -23.48 8.67
CA GLU A 324 53.01 -24.18 9.37
C GLU A 324 52.91 -25.71 9.25
N ALA A 325 51.69 -26.27 9.36
CA ALA A 325 51.45 -27.70 9.16
C ALA A 325 51.69 -28.16 7.71
N TRP A 326 51.40 -27.30 6.72
CA TRP A 326 51.63 -27.60 5.30
C TRP A 326 53.12 -27.55 4.93
N SER A 327 53.89 -26.64 5.54
CA SER A 327 55.36 -26.55 5.38
C SER A 327 56.09 -27.81 5.89
N GLN A 328 55.70 -28.33 7.06
CA GLN A 328 56.34 -29.52 7.66
C GLN A 328 56.00 -30.81 6.88
N THR A 329 54.75 -30.92 6.42
CA THR A 329 54.29 -32.09 5.64
C THR A 329 54.99 -32.19 4.28
N ILE A 330 55.24 -31.05 3.60
CA ILE A 330 55.97 -31.04 2.33
C ILE A 330 57.48 -31.27 2.53
N ARG A 331 58.04 -30.88 3.68
CA ARG A 331 59.47 -31.03 3.99
C ARG A 331 59.87 -32.39 4.56
N GLY A 332 58.90 -33.23 4.95
CA GLY A 332 59.17 -34.57 5.49
C GLY A 332 60.01 -34.53 6.77
N VAL A 333 59.72 -33.57 7.65
CA VAL A 333 60.43 -33.37 8.94
C VAL A 333 59.45 -33.31 10.11
N ASP A 334 59.87 -33.82 11.26
CA ASP A 334 59.19 -33.69 12.56
C ASP A 334 60.00 -32.73 13.45
N ALA A 335 59.30 -31.97 14.32
CA ALA A 335 59.96 -31.11 15.30
C ALA A 335 60.30 -31.87 16.60
N TRP A 336 61.54 -31.72 17.06
CA TRP A 336 62.07 -32.32 18.28
C TRP A 336 62.55 -31.23 19.24
N GLN A 337 62.45 -31.48 20.53
CA GLN A 337 62.86 -30.57 21.60
C GLN A 337 63.99 -31.18 22.42
N ASP A 338 65.00 -30.37 22.72
CA ASP A 338 65.97 -30.71 23.75
C ASP A 338 65.45 -30.37 25.15
N GLY A 339 66.05 -30.97 26.18
CA GLY A 339 65.67 -30.72 27.58
C GLY A 339 65.97 -29.30 28.10
N GLN A 340 66.48 -28.40 27.25
CA GLN A 340 66.78 -27.00 27.55
C GLN A 340 65.87 -26.02 26.78
N GLY A 341 64.89 -26.53 26.02
CA GLY A 341 63.90 -25.74 25.30
C GLY A 341 64.30 -25.35 23.86
N GLY A 342 65.41 -25.87 23.34
CA GLY A 342 65.79 -25.74 21.93
C GLY A 342 64.95 -26.66 21.04
N ARG A 343 64.47 -26.13 19.91
CA ARG A 343 63.66 -26.87 18.91
C ARG A 343 64.49 -27.13 17.66
N VAL A 344 64.48 -28.37 17.17
CA VAL A 344 65.18 -28.80 15.96
C VAL A 344 64.25 -29.58 15.04
N GLU A 345 64.32 -29.35 13.73
CA GLU A 345 63.59 -30.13 12.73
C GLU A 345 64.47 -31.27 12.23
N LEU A 346 63.98 -32.51 12.37
CA LEU A 346 64.69 -33.72 11.92
C LEU A 346 63.79 -34.51 10.97
N MET A 347 64.36 -35.34 10.11
CA MET A 347 63.60 -36.16 9.15
C MET A 347 62.48 -36.95 9.86
N SER A 348 61.27 -36.90 9.31
CA SER A 348 60.12 -37.60 9.84
C SER A 348 60.20 -39.11 9.60
N GLY A 349 59.46 -39.90 10.38
CA GLY A 349 59.46 -41.37 10.29
C GLY A 349 60.40 -42.09 11.26
N TYR A 350 60.97 -41.35 12.21
CA TYR A 350 61.74 -41.91 13.32
C TYR A 350 61.03 -41.74 14.68
N GLU A 351 61.06 -42.76 15.52
CA GLU A 351 60.42 -42.78 16.84
C GLU A 351 61.33 -42.25 17.96
N ASN A 352 62.64 -42.34 17.80
CA ASN A 352 63.61 -41.89 18.78
C ASN A 352 64.69 -41.01 18.15
N ALA A 353 65.05 -39.93 18.86
CA ALA A 353 66.10 -39.01 18.46
C ALA A 353 67.01 -38.63 19.64
N TRP A 354 68.30 -38.46 19.37
CA TRP A 354 69.30 -38.00 20.35
C TRP A 354 70.20 -36.93 19.72
N ALA A 355 70.73 -36.05 20.57
CA ALA A 355 71.66 -35.00 20.22
C ALA A 355 72.94 -35.07 21.04
N ARG A 356 74.04 -34.60 20.46
CA ARG A 356 75.30 -34.33 21.15
C ARG A 356 75.61 -32.83 21.18
N PRO A 357 76.40 -32.34 22.16
CA PRO A 357 76.79 -30.93 22.23
C PRO A 357 77.61 -30.43 21.04
N ASP A 358 78.17 -31.33 20.22
CA ASP A 358 78.90 -31.02 19.00
C ASP A 358 78.00 -30.73 17.79
N GLY A 359 76.68 -30.82 17.96
CA GLY A 359 75.69 -30.57 16.90
C GLY A 359 75.32 -31.81 16.08
N THR A 360 75.74 -33.00 16.48
CA THR A 360 75.39 -34.27 15.82
C THR A 360 74.04 -34.82 16.33
N TYR A 361 73.22 -35.35 15.41
CA TYR A 361 71.94 -35.98 15.72
C TYR A 361 71.93 -37.44 15.30
N LEU A 362 71.25 -38.28 16.08
CA LEU A 362 71.04 -39.69 15.80
C LEU A 362 69.55 -40.00 15.83
N LEU A 363 69.08 -40.74 14.83
CA LEU A 363 67.69 -41.17 14.67
C LEU A 363 67.60 -42.70 14.68
N SER A 364 66.61 -43.26 15.39
CA SER A 364 66.37 -44.71 15.42
C SER A 364 64.89 -45.04 15.60
N ASN A 365 64.48 -46.16 15.03
CA ASN A 365 63.16 -46.78 15.21
C ASN A 365 63.19 -48.00 16.13
N ASP A 366 64.36 -48.42 16.59
CA ASP A 366 64.48 -49.54 17.50
C ASP A 366 64.20 -49.07 18.94
N PRO A 367 63.14 -49.56 19.60
CA PRO A 367 62.77 -49.15 20.95
C PRO A 367 63.75 -49.63 22.02
N SER A 368 64.63 -50.58 21.71
CA SER A 368 65.67 -51.10 22.60
C SER A 368 67.04 -50.45 22.40
N PHE A 369 67.18 -49.55 21.42
CA PHE A 369 68.43 -48.89 21.11
C PHE A 369 68.70 -47.72 22.05
N ASP A 370 69.80 -47.78 22.80
CA ASP A 370 70.37 -46.66 23.56
C ASP A 370 71.81 -46.37 23.07
N PRO A 371 72.05 -45.22 22.44
CA PRO A 371 73.37 -44.88 21.91
C PRO A 371 74.44 -44.72 23.01
N ASN A 372 74.06 -44.42 24.27
CA ASN A 372 75.03 -44.36 25.37
C ASN A 372 75.57 -45.75 25.75
N VAL A 373 74.78 -46.80 25.51
CA VAL A 373 75.18 -48.19 25.79
C VAL A 373 75.94 -48.80 24.61
N VAL A 374 75.44 -48.56 23.39
CA VAL A 374 75.99 -49.20 22.17
C VAL A 374 77.26 -48.52 21.68
N LEU A 375 77.31 -47.18 21.72
CA LEU A 375 78.45 -46.41 21.20
C LEU A 375 79.42 -45.97 22.31
N GLN A 376 79.01 -46.09 23.58
CA GLN A 376 79.78 -45.66 24.75
C GLN A 376 80.19 -44.17 24.70
N GLU A 377 79.32 -43.34 24.13
CA GLU A 377 79.46 -41.88 24.00
C GLU A 377 78.33 -41.17 24.76
N ASN A 378 78.44 -39.85 25.00
CA ASN A 378 77.47 -39.09 25.80
C ASN A 378 76.38 -38.43 24.93
N TRP A 379 75.22 -39.07 24.82
CA TRP A 379 74.07 -38.67 24.00
C TRP A 379 72.88 -38.25 24.86
N GLN A 380 72.27 -37.10 24.53
CA GLN A 380 71.07 -36.60 25.19
C GLN A 380 69.83 -36.90 24.34
N ARG A 381 68.80 -37.52 24.95
CA ARG A 381 67.55 -37.85 24.26
C ARG A 381 66.70 -36.60 24.01
N LEU A 382 66.09 -36.54 22.84
CA LEU A 382 65.15 -35.48 22.44
C LEU A 382 63.70 -35.95 22.60
N GLU A 383 62.80 -35.01 22.87
CA GLU A 383 61.36 -35.25 22.95
C GLU A 383 60.67 -34.81 21.67
N LYS A 384 59.70 -35.60 21.19
CA LYS A 384 58.95 -35.27 19.98
C LYS A 384 57.91 -34.20 20.31
N GLY A 385 57.98 -33.06 19.60
CA GLY A 385 56.98 -31.99 19.72
C GLY A 385 55.63 -32.49 19.19
N ARG A 386 54.56 -32.26 19.95
CA ARG A 386 53.18 -32.55 19.52
C ARG A 386 52.68 -31.57 18.48
#